data_AF-A0A1N7PEP2-F1
#
_entry.id   AF-A0A1N7PEP2-F1
#
_cell.length_a   1.000
_cell.length_b   1.000
_cell.length_c   1.000
_cell.angle_alpha   90.00
_cell.angle_beta   90.00
_cell.angle_gamma   90.00
#
_symmetry.space_group_name_H-M   'P 1'
#
loop_
_entity.id
_entity.type
_entity.pdbx_description
1 polymer ?
#
loop_
_entity_poly.entity_id
_entity_poly.type
_entity_poly.pdbx_seq_one_letter_code
_entity_poly.pdbx_strand_id
1 'polypeptide(L)' 'MITFEGLVQDVSMSKDGTKKYAEVADREHFVTYRVQVPVEAQLSRGEITQLEVVRIRAFNGQISLEAQPLTAKVTAKP' A
#
# COMPACT_ATOMS: atom_id res chain seq x y z
N MET A 1 16.85 1.71 0.78
CA MET A 1 15.50 2.13 0.35
C MET A 1 14.79 0.87 -0.13
N ILE A 2 13.62 0.55 0.43
CA ILE A 2 12.84 -0.64 0.02
C ILE A 2 11.62 -0.11 -0.73
N THR A 3 11.51 -0.49 -2.00
CA THR A 3 10.33 -0.23 -2.82
C THR A 3 9.68 -1.55 -3.18
N PHE A 4 8.36 -1.58 -3.30
CA PHE A 4 7.68 -2.72 -3.88
C PHE A 4 6.49 -2.26 -4.73
N GLU A 5 6.22 -3.01 -5.79
CA GLU A 5 5.05 -2.83 -6.64
C GLU A 5 3.99 -3.85 -6.23
N GLY A 6 2.72 -3.45 -6.20
CA GLY A 6 1.65 -4.38 -5.92
C GLY A 6 0.28 -3.89 -6.36
N LEU A 7 -0.66 -4.83 -6.40
CA LEU A 7 -2.06 -4.60 -6.77
C LEU A 7 -2.85 -4.19 -5.53
N VAL A 8 -3.48 -3.02 -5.57
CA VAL A 8 -4.37 -2.54 -4.50
C VAL A 8 -5.66 -3.37 -4.49
N GLN A 9 -5.87 -4.13 -3.42
CA GLN A 9 -7.05 -4.97 -3.23
C GLN A 9 -8.18 -4.24 -2.52
N ASP A 10 -7.84 -3.40 -1.53
CA ASP A 10 -8.78 -2.60 -0.76
C ASP A 10 -8.13 -1.32 -0.25
N VAL A 11 -8.95 -0.31 0.00
CA VAL A 11 -8.56 0.99 0.58
C VAL A 11 -9.56 1.37 1.65
N SER A 12 -9.07 1.57 2.87
CA SER A 12 -9.90 1.91 4.02
C SER A 12 -9.33 3.08 4.82
N MET A 13 -10.22 3.74 5.58
CA MET A 13 -9.85 4.81 6.51
C MET A 13 -10.05 4.32 7.95
N SER A 14 -9.22 4.78 8.87
CA SER A 14 -9.50 4.63 10.30
C SER A 14 -10.79 5.35 10.68
N LYS A 15 -11.44 4.91 11.75
CA LYS A 15 -12.72 5.48 12.21
C LYS A 15 -12.66 6.98 12.52
N ASP A 16 -11.51 7.46 12.96
CA ASP A 16 -11.24 8.87 13.26
C ASP A 16 -10.75 9.68 12.04
N GLY A 17 -10.61 9.05 10.87
CA GLY A 17 -10.16 9.68 9.64
C GLY A 17 -8.68 10.07 9.61
N THR A 18 -7.89 9.72 10.63
CA THR A 18 -6.49 10.15 10.75
C THR A 18 -5.50 9.28 9.99
N LYS A 19 -5.91 8.05 9.63
CA LYS A 19 -5.05 7.08 8.95
C LYS A 19 -5.77 6.47 7.75
N LYS A 20 -5.03 6.31 6.67
CA LYS A 20 -5.45 5.59 5.48
C LYS A 20 -4.67 4.29 5.38
N TYR A 21 -5.37 3.20 5.09
CA TYR A 21 -4.79 1.89 4.90
C TYR A 21 -5.11 1.37 3.49
N ALA A 22 -4.15 0.69 2.89
CA ALA A 22 -4.33 -0.07 1.66
C ALA A 22 -3.91 -1.52 1.90
N GLU A 23 -4.68 -2.46 1.38
CA GLU A 23 -4.25 -3.84 1.24
C GLU A 23 -3.62 -4.01 -0.13
N VAL A 24 -2.33 -4.36 -0.16
CA VAL A 24 -1.53 -4.40 -1.38
C VAL A 24 -0.97 -5.80 -1.55
N ALA A 25 -1.42 -6.45 -2.62
CA ALA A 25 -0.98 -7.78 -2.99
C ALA A 25 0.30 -7.69 -3.83
N ASP A 26 1.37 -8.29 -3.31
CA ASP A 26 2.60 -8.52 -4.04
C ASP A 26 2.44 -9.78 -4.90
N ARG A 27 2.53 -9.60 -6.22
CA ARG A 27 2.33 -10.68 -7.20
C ARG A 27 3.50 -11.64 -7.28
N GLU A 28 4.71 -11.22 -6.90
CA GLU A 28 5.90 -12.05 -6.95
C GLU A 28 5.93 -13.02 -5.77
N HIS A 29 5.58 -12.53 -4.59
CA HIS A 29 5.66 -13.30 -3.35
C HIS A 29 4.34 -13.92 -2.91
N PHE A 30 3.23 -13.60 -3.58
CA PHE A 30 1.87 -14.05 -3.22
C PHE A 30 1.49 -13.67 -1.77
N VAL A 31 2.00 -12.54 -1.29
CA VAL A 31 1.74 -11.99 0.05
C VAL A 31 0.90 -10.72 -0.07
N THR A 32 -0.05 -10.54 0.83
CA THR A 32 -0.80 -9.28 0.95
C THR A 32 -0.33 -8.51 2.17
N TYR A 33 0.09 -7.27 1.95
CA TYR A 33 0.55 -6.37 3.02
C TYR A 33 -0.56 -5.37 3.38
N ARG A 34 -0.73 -5.13 4.67
CA ARG A 34 -1.51 -3.99 5.16
C ARG A 34 -0.60 -2.78 5.30
N VAL A 35 -0.84 -1.79 4.46
CA VAL A 35 0.02 -0.61 4.32
C VAL A 35 -0.72 0.62 4.82
N GLN A 36 -0.13 1.36 5.76
CA GLN A 36 -0.56 2.71 6.09
C GLN A 36 0.07 3.69 5.10
N VAL A 37 -0.76 4.53 4.49
CA VAL A 37 -0.36 5.55 3.51
C VAL A 37 -0.83 6.94 3.97
N PRO A 38 -0.28 8.03 3.42
CA PRO A 38 -0.82 9.37 3.65
C PRO A 38 -2.31 9.45 3.27
N VAL A 39 -3.09 10.27 3.98
CA VAL A 39 -4.55 10.37 3.76
C VAL A 39 -4.86 10.93 2.37
N GLU A 40 -4.03 11.85 1.91
CA GLU A 40 -4.05 12.50 0.60
C GLU A 40 -3.61 11.57 -0.55
N ALA A 41 -3.04 10.40 -0.25
CA ALA A 41 -2.62 9.44 -1.28
C ALA A 41 -3.82 9.03 -2.13
N GLN A 42 -3.74 9.19 -3.45
CA GLN A 42 -4.76 8.69 -4.37
C GLN A 42 -4.41 7.25 -4.74
N LEU A 43 -5.16 6.30 -4.19
CA LEU A 43 -5.05 4.88 -4.50
C LEU A 43 -6.46 4.36 -4.78
N SER A 44 -6.59 3.56 -5.83
CA SER A 44 -7.85 2.95 -6.21
C SER A 44 -7.74 1.43 -6.18
N ARG A 45 -8.81 0.74 -5.78
CA ARG A 45 -8.88 -0.70 -5.91
C ARG A 45 -8.69 -1.14 -7.37
N GLY A 46 -7.85 -2.15 -7.58
CA GLY A 46 -7.50 -2.66 -8.91
C GLY A 46 -6.33 -1.94 -9.58
N GLU A 47 -5.81 -0.87 -8.97
CA GLU A 47 -4.62 -0.16 -9.45
C GLU A 47 -3.35 -0.91 -9.07
N ILE A 48 -2.37 -0.93 -9.98
CA ILE A 48 -1.00 -1.34 -9.66
C ILE A 48 -0.27 -0.09 -9.17
N THR A 49 0.24 -0.12 -7.95
CA THR A 49 0.94 1.00 -7.32
C THR A 49 2.35 0.58 -6.93
N GLN A 50 3.28 1.53 -7.03
CA GLN A 50 4.61 1.39 -6.45
C GLN A 50 4.68 2.17 -5.15
N LEU A 51 5.18 1.53 -4.09
CA LEU A 51 5.25 2.11 -2.76
C LEU A 51 6.68 2.15 -2.27
N GLU A 52 7.09 3.28 -1.71
CA GLU A 52 8.32 3.41 -0.95
C GLU A 52 8.05 3.16 0.53
N VAL A 53 8.63 2.08 1.07
CA VAL A 53 8.45 1.69 2.46
C VAL A 53 9.31 2.57 3.36
N VAL A 54 8.65 3.32 4.23
CA VAL A 54 9.27 4.20 5.23
C VAL A 54 9.54 3.44 6.53
N ARG A 55 8.66 2.51 6.90
CA ARG A 55 8.79 1.73 8.14
C ARG A 55 8.10 0.37 8.03
N ILE A 56 8.72 -0.65 8.59
CA ILE A 56 8.14 -1.99 8.76
C ILE A 56 7.83 -2.19 10.25
N ARG A 57 6.63 -2.63 10.57
CA ARG A 57 6.23 -3.03 11.92
C ARG A 57 5.74 -4.46 11.91
N ALA A 58 6.20 -5.26 12.85
CA ALA A 58 5.66 -6.59 13.09
C ALA A 58 5.02 -6.59 14.48
N PHE A 59 3.74 -6.96 14.56
CA PHE A 59 3.04 -7.12 15.83
C PHE A 59 2.14 -8.35 15.77
N ASN A 60 2.29 -9.22 16.78
CA ASN A 60 1.50 -10.45 16.92
C ASN A 60 1.44 -11.32 15.63
N GLY A 61 2.58 -11.49 14.96
CA GLY A 61 2.69 -12.28 13.72
C GLY A 61 2.17 -11.59 12.45
N GLN A 62 1.67 -10.36 12.54
CA GLN A 62 1.24 -9.57 11.37
C GLN A 62 2.28 -8.50 11.04
N ILE A 63 2.63 -8.41 9.75
CA ILE A 63 3.48 -7.36 9.21
C ILE A 63 2.58 -6.23 8.71
N SER A 64 2.84 -5.01 9.18
CA SER A 64 2.25 -3.77 8.68
C SER A 64 3.34 -2.85 8.18
N LEU A 65 3.10 -2.22 7.04
CA LEU A 65 4.03 -1.30 6.40
C LEU A 65 3.50 0.13 6.57
N GLU A 66 4.40 1.09 6.76
CA GLU A 66 4.12 2.50 6.48
C GLU A 66 4.87 2.86 5.21
N ALA A 67 4.15 3.37 4.21
CA ALA A 67 4.74 3.65 2.91
C ALA A 67 4.14 4.90 2.27
N GLN A 68 4.83 5.43 1.28
CA GLN A 68 4.35 6.53 0.44
C GLN A 68 4.21 6.03 -0.99
N PRO A 69 3.12 6.36 -1.71
CA PRO A 69 3.05 6.10 -3.13
C PRO A 69 4.15 6.86 -3.85
N LEU A 70 4.93 6.14 -4.65
CA LEU A 70 5.81 6.79 -5.61
C LEU A 70 4.91 7.37 -6.69
N THR A 71 5.05 8.67 -6.98
CA THR A 71 4.21 9.44 -7.91
C THR A 71 4.26 8.95 -9.37
N ALA A 72 4.92 7.82 -9.64
CA ALA A 72 4.90 7.17 -10.92
C ALA A 72 3.51 6.57 -11.17
N LYS A 73 2.65 7.34 -11.84
CA LYS A 73 1.46 6.81 -12.51
C LYS A 73 1.89 5.68 -13.43
N VAL A 74 1.79 4.43 -12.99
CA VAL A 74 1.84 3.30 -13.92
C VAL A 74 0.46 3.20 -14.55
N THR A 75 0.24 4.05 -15.56
CA THR A 75 -0.86 3.84 -16.51
C THR A 75 -0.58 2.53 -17.25
N ALA A 76 -1.11 1.42 -16.74
CA ALA A 76 -1.29 0.24 -17.57
C ALA A 76 -2.37 0.61 -18.60
N LYS A 77 -1.91 0.92 -19.82
CA LYS A 77 -2.79 1.07 -20.97
C LYS A 77 -3.27 -0.34 -21.36
N PRO A 78 -4.56 -0.53 -21.66
CA PRO A 78 -5.10 -1.82 -22.11
C PRO A 78 -4.45 -2.31 -23.41
#